data_AF-A0A7K3Z7N6-F1
#
_entry.id   AF-A0A7K3Z7N6-F1
#
_cell.length_a   1.000
_cell.length_b   1.000
_cell.length_c   1.000
_cell.angle_alpha   90.00
_cell.angle_beta   90.00
_cell.angle_gamma   90.00
#
_symmetry.space_group_name_H-M   'P 1'
#
loop_
_entity.id
_entity.type
_entity.pdbx_description
1 polymer ?
#
loop_
_entity_poly.entity_id
_entity_poly.type
_entity_poly.pdbx_seq_one_letter_code
_entity_poly.pdbx_strand_id
1 'polypeptide(L)' 'MALTERERQIMRLHSEGLNDYRIAKKLRMETPNVTRSRKNALKKLERALEDLEFAKNLKK' A
#
# COMPACT_ATOMS: atom_id res chain seq x y z
N MET A 1 11.43 3.29 -1.88
CA MET A 1 10.63 3.75 -3.05
C MET A 1 9.25 4.15 -2.55
N ALA A 2 8.72 5.27 -3.03
CA ALA A 2 7.36 5.70 -2.73
C ALA A 2 6.30 4.75 -3.33
N LEU A 3 5.06 4.89 -2.87
CA LEU A 3 3.92 4.19 -3.47
C LEU A 3 3.66 4.71 -4.89
N THR A 4 3.50 3.76 -5.81
CA THR A 4 2.96 4.03 -7.15
C THR A 4 1.50 4.44 -7.07
N GLU A 5 0.97 5.08 -8.11
CA GLU A 5 -0.43 5.49 -8.15
C GLU A 5 -1.40 4.30 -8.00
N ARG A 6 -1.07 3.17 -8.64
CA ARG A 6 -1.81 1.91 -8.48
C ARG A 6 -1.82 1.43 -7.04
N GLU A 7 -0.67 1.44 -6.36
CA GLU A 7 -0.59 1.02 -4.96
C GLU A 7 -1.41 1.97 -4.06
N ARG A 8 -1.38 3.28 -4.30
CA ARG A 8 -2.23 4.24 -3.56
C ARG A 8 -3.71 3.95 -3.78
N GLN A 9 -4.13 3.69 -5.00
CA GLN A 9 -5.51 3.38 -5.33
C GLN A 9 -5.97 2.08 -4.66
N ILE A 10 -5.15 1.03 -4.68
CA ILE A 10 -5.43 -0.24 -3.99
C ILE A 10 -5.54 -0.03 -2.49
N MET A 11 -4.60 0.72 -1.88
CA MET A 11 -4.62 0.98 -0.44
C MET A 11 -5.84 1.83 -0.03
N ARG A 12 -6.25 2.79 -0.85
CA ARG A 12 -7.48 3.58 -0.61
C ARG A 12 -8.71 2.67 -0.58
N LEU A 13 -8.91 1.85 -1.61
CA LEU A 13 -10.05 0.93 -1.66
C LEU A 13 -10.03 -0.11 -0.53
N HIS A 14 -8.84 -0.57 -0.14
CA HIS A 14 -8.68 -1.46 1.01
C HIS A 14 -9.06 -0.76 2.33
N SER A 15 -8.72 0.53 2.49
CA SER A 15 -9.14 1.33 3.66
C SER A 15 -10.65 1.58 3.72
N GLU A 16 -11.34 1.53 2.57
CA GLU A 16 -12.81 1.53 2.47
C GLU A 16 -13.44 0.16 2.83
N GLY A 17 -12.63 -0.83 3.23
CA GLY A 17 -13.10 -2.17 3.62
C GLY A 17 -13.30 -3.15 2.47
N LEU A 18 -12.85 -2.82 1.25
CA LEU A 18 -12.92 -3.77 0.13
C LEU A 18 -11.80 -4.82 0.26
N ASN A 19 -12.16 -6.08 0.05
CA ASN A 19 -11.17 -7.16 -0.09
C ASN A 19 -10.53 -7.16 -1.50
N ASP A 20 -9.40 -7.86 -1.64
CA ASP A 20 -8.62 -7.88 -2.87
C ASP A 20 -9.44 -8.29 -4.11
N TYR A 21 -10.40 -9.20 -3.96
CA TYR A 21 -11.30 -9.61 -5.04
C TYR A 21 -12.22 -8.47 -5.51
N ARG A 22 -12.84 -7.73 -4.57
CA ARG A 22 -13.69 -6.58 -4.89
C ARG A 22 -12.87 -5.43 -5.50
N ILE A 23 -11.66 -5.22 -4.99
CA ILE A 23 -10.72 -4.25 -5.54
C ILE A 23 -10.34 -4.64 -6.98
N ALA A 24 -10.01 -5.91 -7.22
CA ALA A 24 -9.67 -6.45 -8.52
C ALA A 24 -10.79 -6.22 -9.55
N LYS A 25 -12.04 -6.50 -9.18
CA LYS A 25 -13.21 -6.18 -10.01
C LYS A 25 -13.33 -4.68 -10.30
N LYS A 26 -13.20 -3.82 -9.28
CA LYS A 26 -13.34 -2.36 -9.42
C LYS A 26 -12.25 -1.75 -10.30
N LEU A 27 -11.04 -2.30 -10.25
CA LEU A 27 -9.88 -1.84 -11.01
C LEU A 27 -9.68 -2.57 -12.35
N ARG A 28 -10.56 -3.53 -12.70
CA ARG A 28 -10.41 -4.41 -13.87
C ARG A 28 -9.03 -5.08 -13.92
N MET A 29 -8.62 -5.63 -12.79
CA MET A 29 -7.36 -6.33 -12.59
C MET A 29 -7.58 -7.76 -12.15
N GLU A 30 -6.56 -8.60 -12.32
CA GLU A 30 -6.51 -9.92 -11.71
C GLU A 30 -6.30 -9.84 -10.20
N THR A 31 -7.01 -10.68 -9.43
CA THR A 31 -6.93 -10.69 -7.95
C THR A 31 -5.50 -10.91 -7.44
N PRO A 32 -4.69 -11.85 -8.00
CA PRO A 32 -3.30 -12.02 -7.60
C PRO A 32 -2.44 -10.75 -7.76
N ASN A 33 -2.72 -9.94 -8.79
CA ASN A 33 -2.00 -8.69 -9.03
C ASN A 33 -2.33 -7.65 -7.96
N VAL A 34 -3.60 -7.56 -7.56
CA VAL A 34 -4.02 -6.69 -6.45
C VAL A 34 -3.38 -7.14 -5.14
N THR A 35 -3.44 -8.43 -4.82
CA THR A 35 -2.82 -8.97 -3.60
C THR A 35 -1.32 -8.69 -3.55
N ARG A 36 -0.59 -8.92 -4.66
CA ARG A 36 0.84 -8.63 -4.74
C ARG A 36 1.12 -7.14 -4.56
N SER A 37 0.37 -6.27 -5.24
CA SER A 37 0.52 -4.82 -5.10
C SER A 37 0.21 -4.34 -3.68
N ARG A 38 -0.84 -4.84 -3.03
CA ARG A 38 -1.18 -4.50 -1.63
C ARG A 38 -0.06 -4.88 -0.68
N LYS A 39 0.47 -6.11 -0.79
CA LYS A 39 1.60 -6.57 0.06
C LYS A 39 2.85 -5.72 -0.15
N ASN A 40 3.15 -5.35 -1.39
CA ASN A 40 4.29 -4.47 -1.69
C ASN A 40 4.08 -3.06 -1.14
N ALA A 41 2.86 -2.53 -1.23
CA ALA A 41 2.50 -1.22 -0.69
C ALA A 41 2.67 -1.18 0.83
N LEU A 42 2.19 -2.20 1.55
CA LEU A 42 2.36 -2.31 3.00
C LEU A 42 3.83 -2.31 3.41
N LYS A 43 4.67 -3.13 2.77
CA LYS A 43 6.12 -3.16 3.03
C LYS A 43 6.80 -1.81 2.79
N LYS A 44 6.36 -1.06 1.77
CA LYS A 44 6.89 0.29 1.50
C LYS A 44 6.49 1.27 2.60
N LEU A 45 5.27 1.18 3.11
CA LEU A 45 4.78 2.01 4.20
C LEU A 45 5.48 1.69 5.53
N GLU A 46 5.68 0.41 5.85
CA GLU A 46 6.43 -0.03 7.02
C GLU A 46 7.84 0.58 7.04
N ARG A 47 8.58 0.43 5.93
CA ARG A 47 9.92 1.03 5.80
C ARG A 47 9.90 2.55 5.92
N ALA A 48 8.91 3.21 5.31
CA ALA A 48 8.80 4.66 5.40
C ALA A 48 8.49 5.14 6.84
N LEU A 49 7.75 4.35 7.62
CA LEU A 49 7.53 4.63 9.04
C LEU A 49 8.81 4.45 9.85
N GLU A 50 9.59 3.40 9.59
CA GLU A 50 10.90 3.18 10.21
C GLU A 50 11.87 4.34 9.91
N ASP A 51 11.98 4.74 8.64
CA ASP A 51 12.81 5.87 8.21
C ASP A 51 12.39 7.18 8.88
N LEU A 52 11.09 7.42 9.01
CA LEU A 52 10.54 8.60 9.69
C LEU A 52 10.86 8.59 11.19
N GLU A 53 10.76 7.43 11.83
CA GLU A 53 11.06 7.29 13.26
C GLU A 53 12.55 7.50 13.53
N PHE A 54 13.42 6.94 12.68
CA PHE A 54 14.85 7.23 12.71
C PHE A 54 15.13 8.73 12.59
N ALA A 55 14.52 9.41 11.61
CA ALA A 55 14.70 10.84 11.39
C ALA A 55 14.20 11.71 12.57
N LYS A 56 13.13 11.29 13.26
CA LYS A 56 12.65 11.97 14.48
C LYS A 56 13.64 11.85 15.63
N ASN A 57 14.29 10.69 15.77
CA ASN A 57 15.28 10.47 16.82
C ASN A 57 16.59 11.22 16.60
N LEU A 58 16.93 11.60 15.36
CA LEU A 58 18.06 12.50 15.06
C LEU A 58 17.83 13.96 15.49
N LYS A 59 16.57 14.37 15.67
CA LYS A 59 16.20 15.74 16.04
C LYS A 59 16.05 15.96 17.55
N LYS A 60 16.32 14.92 18.34
CA LYS A 60 16.43 14.97 19.80
C LYS A 60 17.88 15.13 20.19
#